data_AF-A0A9E5R0E4-F1
#
_entry.id   AF-A0A9E5R0E4-F1
#
_cell.length_a   1.000
_cell.length_b   1.000
_cell.length_c   1.000
_cell.angle_alpha   90.00
_cell.angle_beta   90.00
_cell.angle_gamma   90.00
#
_symmetry.space_group_name_H-M   'P 1'
#
loop_
_entity.id
_entity.type
_entity.pdbx_description
1 polymer ?
#
loop_
_entity_poly.entity_id
_entity_poly.type
_entity_poly.pdbx_seq_one_letter_code
_entity_poly.pdbx_strand_id
1 'polypeptide(L)'
;MRDYFVSKSRKSVAVIKSAKAGRDSLYLNDKYFKGLYNRILYLKFAPESEEWALLSDNSDGSYAIHFSDGRTFGPFFFDTSQGVPGILLGKNAKNWAFYFVDAKTGKKKLLVNNDERKEDFMGDIGLVKEDGQEYFSWFSMEARTVYLNKLLLE
;
A
#
# COMPACT_ATOMS: atom_id res chain seq x y z
N MET A 1 18.02 13.46 6.79
CA MET A 1 17.08 12.82 5.83
C MET A 1 17.20 11.33 6.03
N ARG A 2 16.09 10.60 6.18
CA ARG A 2 16.11 9.13 6.33
C ARG A 2 15.94 8.44 4.99
N ASP A 3 14.97 8.89 4.20
CA ASP A 3 14.65 8.29 2.91
C ASP A 3 14.00 9.32 1.98
N TYR A 4 13.96 9.03 0.69
CA TYR A 4 13.25 9.82 -0.30
C TYR A 4 12.66 8.96 -1.43
N PHE A 5 11.52 9.38 -1.97
CA PHE A 5 10.84 8.73 -3.07
C PHE A 5 10.52 9.77 -4.13
N VAL A 6 10.66 9.41 -5.41
CA VAL A 6 10.44 10.34 -6.52
C VAL A 6 9.24 9.85 -7.34
N SER A 7 8.32 10.74 -7.66
CA SER A 7 7.19 10.42 -8.53
C SER A 7 7.69 10.10 -9.95
N LYS A 8 6.92 9.29 -10.69
CA LYS A 8 7.29 8.88 -12.06
C LYS A 8 7.45 10.09 -13.00
N SER A 9 6.63 11.13 -12.78
CA SER A 9 6.69 12.39 -13.55
C SER A 9 7.93 13.24 -13.22
N ARG A 10 8.64 12.93 -12.11
CA ARG A 10 9.74 13.71 -11.52
C ARG A 10 9.34 15.10 -11.02
N LYS A 11 8.03 15.39 -10.87
CA LYS A 11 7.54 16.68 -10.35
C LYS A 11 7.48 16.74 -8.82
N SER A 12 7.45 15.57 -8.16
CA SER A 12 7.45 15.49 -6.69
C SER A 12 8.52 14.56 -6.16
N VAL A 13 9.10 14.98 -5.05
CA VAL A 13 9.96 14.16 -4.18
C VAL A 13 9.34 14.12 -2.80
N ALA A 14 8.97 12.94 -2.33
CA ALA A 14 8.65 12.72 -0.93
C ALA A 14 9.96 12.57 -0.15
N VAL A 15 10.13 13.36 0.90
CA VAL A 15 11.31 13.36 1.78
C VAL A 15 10.85 12.98 3.17
N ILE A 16 11.45 11.92 3.71
CA ILE A 16 11.20 11.48 5.08
C ILE A 16 12.34 11.96 5.98
N LYS A 17 12.00 12.70 7.03
CA LYS A 17 12.94 13.16 8.05
C LYS A 17 12.56 12.55 9.39
N SER A 18 13.47 11.82 10.01
CA SER A 18 13.29 11.37 11.38
C SER A 18 13.60 12.50 12.34
N ALA A 19 12.67 12.77 13.25
CA ALA A 19 12.84 13.76 14.30
C ALA A 19 13.56 13.14 15.51
N LYS A 20 14.24 13.98 16.30
CA LYS A 20 14.83 13.56 17.60
C LYS A 20 13.80 13.00 18.58
N ALA A 21 12.52 13.36 18.41
CA ALA A 21 11.41 12.86 19.21
C ALA A 21 10.90 11.46 18.79
N GLY A 22 11.63 10.74 17.93
CA GLY A 22 11.33 9.36 17.57
C GLY A 22 10.21 9.18 16.53
N ARG A 23 9.70 10.28 15.95
CA ARG A 23 8.67 10.27 14.90
C ARG A 23 9.25 10.65 13.54
N ASP A 24 8.72 10.03 12.49
CA ASP A 24 9.00 10.43 11.12
C ASP A 24 8.08 11.58 10.68
N SER A 25 8.65 12.50 9.92
CA SER A 25 7.94 13.59 9.25
C SER A 25 8.02 13.43 7.75
N LEU A 26 6.89 13.57 7.06
CA LEU A 26 6.81 13.56 5.61
C LEU A 26 6.72 14.97 5.06
N TYR A 27 7.59 15.28 4.10
CA TYR A 27 7.55 16.50 3.31
C TYR A 27 7.47 16.16 1.83
N LEU A 28 6.70 16.93 1.04
CA LEU A 28 6.84 16.94 -0.42
C LEU A 28 7.73 18.11 -0.85
N ASN A 29 8.63 17.83 -1.80
CA ASN A 29 9.60 18.77 -2.37
C ASN A 29 10.40 19.53 -1.29
N ASP A 30 10.65 18.85 -0.17
CA ASP A 30 11.32 19.37 1.04
C ASP A 30 10.71 20.63 1.67
N LYS A 31 9.49 21.00 1.26
CA LYS A 31 8.84 22.26 1.65
C LYS A 31 7.45 22.04 2.24
N TYR A 32 6.68 21.14 1.66
CA TYR A 32 5.27 20.96 2.02
C TYR A 32 5.13 19.85 3.03
N PHE A 33 5.01 20.20 4.31
CA PHE A 33 4.76 19.25 5.39
C PHE A 33 3.41 18.53 5.17
N LYS A 34 3.42 17.20 5.28
CA LYS A 34 2.23 16.35 5.07
C LYS A 34 1.77 15.60 6.31
N GLY A 35 2.64 15.38 7.29
CA GLY A 35 2.23 14.70 8.53
C GLY A 35 3.40 14.19 9.37
N LEU A 36 3.05 13.81 10.61
CA LEU A 36 3.92 13.08 11.53
C LEU A 36 3.40 11.64 11.67
N TYR A 37 4.31 10.68 11.65
CA TYR A 37 4.02 9.25 11.77
C TYR A 37 4.94 8.65 12.83
N ASN A 38 4.63 7.48 13.39
CA ASN A 38 5.54 6.84 14.33
C ASN A 38 6.84 6.45 13.61
N ARG A 39 6.76 5.51 12.66
CA ARG A 39 7.81 5.26 11.67
C ARG A 39 7.18 4.90 10.33
N ILE A 40 7.61 5.58 9.27
CA ILE A 40 7.19 5.27 7.91
C ILE A 40 8.03 4.07 7.42
N LEU A 41 7.39 3.03 6.89
CA LEU A 41 8.10 1.87 6.35
C LEU A 41 8.44 2.07 4.87
N TYR A 42 7.50 2.64 4.11
CA TYR A 42 7.70 3.05 2.73
C TYR A 42 6.67 4.09 2.31
N LEU A 43 6.92 4.72 1.16
CA LEU A 43 5.95 5.50 0.41
C LEU A 43 5.99 5.07 -1.06
N LYS A 44 4.83 5.01 -1.72
CA LYS A 44 4.72 4.81 -3.16
C LYS A 44 3.87 5.90 -3.79
N PHE A 45 4.37 6.49 -4.87
CA PHE A 45 3.56 7.32 -5.76
C PHE A 45 2.74 6.42 -6.67
N ALA A 46 1.51 6.83 -6.95
CA ALA A 46 0.68 6.18 -7.96
C ALA A 46 1.27 6.39 -9.36
N PRO A 47 1.07 5.43 -10.29
CA PRO A 47 1.58 5.56 -11.65
C PRO A 47 0.99 6.78 -12.36
N GLU A 48 1.82 7.61 -12.98
CA GLU A 48 1.35 8.76 -13.78
C GLU A 48 0.63 9.87 -12.98
N SER A 49 0.72 9.87 -11.65
CA SER A 49 0.20 10.95 -10.79
C SER A 49 1.16 11.32 -9.66
N GLU A 50 0.84 12.41 -8.96
CA GLU A 50 1.54 12.83 -7.72
C GLU A 50 0.84 12.33 -6.45
N GLU A 51 -0.27 11.60 -6.62
CA GLU A 51 -0.95 10.93 -5.51
C GLU A 51 -0.05 9.84 -4.95
N TRP A 52 -0.14 9.60 -3.64
CA TRP A 52 0.73 8.67 -2.95
C TRP A 52 0.00 7.92 -1.86
N ALA A 53 0.55 6.76 -1.51
CA ALA A 53 0.23 6.04 -0.31
C ALA A 53 1.51 5.73 0.46
N LEU A 54 1.45 5.75 1.78
CA LEU A 54 2.54 5.33 2.64
C LEU A 54 2.03 4.32 3.67
N LEU A 55 2.92 3.45 4.12
CA LEU A 55 2.67 2.56 5.24
C LEU A 55 3.49 3.04 6.43
N SER A 56 2.87 3.16 7.60
CA SER A 56 3.56 3.39 8.86
C SER A 56 3.13 2.41 9.93
N ASP A 57 4.00 2.22 10.93
CA ASP A 57 3.61 1.54 12.16
C ASP A 57 2.90 2.50 13.13
N ASN A 58 2.23 1.91 14.10
CA ASN A 58 1.63 2.55 15.25
C ASN A 58 2.34 2.08 16.52
N SER A 59 2.22 2.84 17.61
CA SER A 59 2.86 2.50 18.89
C SER A 59 2.31 1.23 19.54
N ASP A 60 1.11 0.77 19.13
CA ASP A 60 0.47 -0.45 19.60
C ASP A 60 0.90 -1.71 18.81
N GLY A 61 1.87 -1.58 17.90
CA GLY A 61 2.37 -2.67 17.06
C GLY A 61 1.51 -2.96 15.83
N SER A 62 0.44 -2.20 15.59
CA SER A 62 -0.32 -2.25 14.35
C SER A 62 0.30 -1.37 13.26
N TYR A 63 -0.25 -1.44 12.05
CA TYR A 63 0.17 -0.66 10.90
C TYR A 63 -1.01 0.06 10.26
N ALA A 64 -0.75 1.18 9.59
CA ALA A 64 -1.74 1.94 8.86
C ALA A 64 -1.21 2.40 7.50
N ILE A 65 -2.10 2.38 6.51
CA ILE A 65 -1.85 2.94 5.17
C ILE A 65 -2.49 4.32 5.12
N HIS A 66 -1.71 5.33 4.76
CA HIS A 66 -2.18 6.71 4.62
C HIS A 66 -2.07 7.17 3.17
N PHE A 67 -3.10 7.85 2.68
CA PHE A 67 -3.18 8.36 1.31
C PHE A 67 -3.02 9.88 1.26
N SER A 68 -2.57 10.39 0.12
CA SER A 68 -2.42 11.82 -0.17
C SER A 68 -3.70 12.64 -0.04
N ASP A 69 -4.86 12.00 -0.23
CA ASP A 69 -6.19 12.60 -0.08
C ASP A 69 -6.69 12.61 1.38
N GLY A 70 -5.88 12.15 2.33
CA GLY A 70 -6.20 12.12 3.75
C GLY A 70 -6.88 10.84 4.23
N ARG A 71 -7.26 9.92 3.33
CA ARG A 71 -7.77 8.59 3.74
C ARG A 71 -6.70 7.82 4.51
N THR A 72 -7.14 7.08 5.52
CA THR A 72 -6.29 6.19 6.31
C THR A 72 -7.00 4.85 6.51
N PHE A 73 -6.27 3.75 6.36
CA PHE A 73 -6.77 2.39 6.53
C PHE A 73 -5.92 1.61 7.53
N GLY A 74 -6.58 0.80 8.35
CA GLY A 74 -6.00 0.07 9.46
C GLY A 74 -6.91 0.17 10.71
N PRO A 75 -6.45 -0.32 11.87
CA PRO A 75 -5.15 -0.94 12.11
C PRO A 75 -5.03 -2.33 11.45
N PHE A 76 -3.85 -2.61 10.88
CA PHE A 76 -3.48 -3.92 10.37
C PHE A 76 -2.47 -4.60 11.29
N PHE A 77 -2.60 -5.92 11.45
CA PHE A 77 -1.65 -6.76 12.17
C PHE A 77 -1.14 -7.83 11.20
N PHE A 78 0.08 -7.63 10.69
CA PHE A 78 0.69 -8.58 9.77
C PHE A 78 2.04 -9.08 10.28
N ASP A 79 2.37 -10.31 9.89
CA ASP A 79 3.63 -10.96 10.22
C ASP A 79 4.78 -10.35 9.42
N THR A 80 5.59 -9.54 10.09
CA THR A 80 6.77 -8.89 9.49
C THR A 80 7.92 -9.85 9.21
N SER A 81 7.90 -11.08 9.74
CA SER A 81 8.92 -12.09 9.41
C SER A 81 8.87 -12.50 7.93
N GLN A 82 7.71 -12.34 7.29
CA GLN A 82 7.49 -12.55 5.86
C GLN A 82 7.87 -11.31 5.01
N GLY A 83 8.41 -10.27 5.63
CA GLY A 83 8.70 -8.98 5.03
C GLY A 83 7.57 -7.97 5.20
N VAL A 84 7.88 -6.70 4.92
CA VAL A 84 6.88 -5.63 4.93
C VAL A 84 6.03 -5.72 3.67
N PRO A 85 4.70 -5.86 3.77
CA PRO A 85 3.86 -6.04 2.58
C PRO A 85 3.79 -4.78 1.73
N GLY A 86 3.83 -4.95 0.41
CA GLY A 86 3.74 -3.87 -0.55
C GLY A 86 2.30 -3.49 -0.90
N ILE A 87 2.06 -2.21 -1.11
CA ILE A 87 0.83 -1.72 -1.75
C ILE A 87 1.00 -1.68 -3.28
N LEU A 88 -0.05 -2.03 -4.01
CA LEU A 88 -0.22 -1.72 -5.42
C LEU A 88 -1.18 -0.56 -5.58
N LEU A 89 -0.81 0.38 -6.44
CA LEU A 89 -1.61 1.58 -6.72
C LEU A 89 -1.94 1.59 -8.20
N GLY A 90 -3.23 1.75 -8.52
CA GLY A 90 -3.67 2.18 -9.85
C GLY A 90 -3.33 3.65 -10.08
N LYS A 91 -3.56 4.12 -11.31
CA LYS A 91 -3.10 5.43 -11.84
C LYS A 91 -3.20 6.65 -10.89
N ASN A 92 -4.26 6.77 -10.11
CA ASN A 92 -4.49 7.94 -9.25
C ASN A 92 -4.58 7.60 -7.75
N ALA A 93 -4.07 6.45 -7.31
CA ALA A 93 -4.26 5.92 -5.95
C ALA A 93 -5.75 5.77 -5.51
N LYS A 94 -6.70 5.99 -6.43
CA LYS A 94 -8.13 5.71 -6.24
C LYS A 94 -8.35 4.22 -6.05
N ASN A 95 -7.76 3.44 -6.94
CA ASN A 95 -7.72 1.99 -6.85
C ASN A 95 -6.40 1.53 -6.22
N TRP A 96 -6.49 0.63 -5.26
CA TRP A 96 -5.33 0.09 -4.57
C TRP A 96 -5.58 -1.35 -4.10
N ALA A 97 -4.50 -2.09 -3.97
CA ALA A 97 -4.51 -3.42 -3.39
C ALA A 97 -3.37 -3.59 -2.40
N PHE A 98 -3.64 -4.33 -1.34
CA PHE A 98 -2.69 -4.61 -0.28
C PHE A 98 -2.91 -6.04 0.20
N TYR A 99 -1.88 -6.87 0.14
CA TYR A 99 -1.95 -8.23 0.64
C TYR A 99 -0.93 -8.42 1.75
N PHE A 100 -1.24 -9.27 2.72
CA PHE A 100 -0.38 -9.54 3.85
C PHE A 100 -0.69 -10.88 4.50
N VAL A 101 0.20 -11.39 5.34
CA VAL A 101 -0.06 -12.54 6.21
C VAL A 101 -0.51 -12.01 7.56
N ASP A 102 -1.74 -12.32 7.97
CA ASP A 102 -2.32 -11.89 9.24
C ASP A 102 -1.54 -12.49 10.41
N ALA A 103 -1.04 -11.62 11.31
CA ALA A 103 -0.14 -12.03 12.38
C ALA A 103 -0.79 -12.99 13.39
N LYS A 104 -2.12 -12.97 13.51
CA LYS A 104 -2.85 -13.78 14.49
C LYS A 104 -3.21 -15.16 13.93
N THR A 105 -3.59 -15.20 12.67
CA THR A 105 -4.15 -16.40 12.03
C THR A 105 -3.18 -17.09 11.09
N GLY A 106 -2.10 -16.43 10.69
CA GLY A 106 -1.18 -16.92 9.65
C GLY A 106 -1.80 -16.97 8.25
N LYS A 107 -3.05 -16.50 8.08
CA LYS A 107 -3.75 -16.53 6.80
C LYS A 107 -3.30 -15.38 5.91
N LYS A 108 -3.12 -15.67 4.63
CA LYS A 108 -2.95 -14.65 3.60
C LYS A 108 -4.27 -13.89 3.45
N LYS A 109 -4.20 -12.57 3.47
CA LYS A 109 -5.33 -11.66 3.25
C LYS A 109 -5.01 -10.77 2.07
N LEU A 110 -6.04 -10.44 1.30
CA LEU A 110 -5.98 -9.47 0.22
C LEU A 110 -7.07 -8.43 0.44
N LEU A 111 -6.70 -7.16 0.49
CA LEU A 111 -7.62 -6.04 0.42
C LEU A 111 -7.52 -5.41 -0.95
N VAL A 112 -8.66 -5.11 -1.54
CA VAL A 112 -8.76 -4.33 -2.78
C VAL A 112 -9.83 -3.28 -2.59
N ASN A 113 -9.46 -2.00 -2.73
CA ASN A 113 -10.37 -0.86 -2.58
C ASN A 113 -11.18 -0.88 -1.27
N ASN A 114 -10.53 -1.21 -0.15
CA ASN A 114 -11.09 -1.31 1.20
C ASN A 114 -11.85 -2.62 1.51
N ASP A 115 -12.12 -3.44 0.52
CA ASP A 115 -12.79 -4.73 0.72
C ASP A 115 -11.78 -5.85 0.88
N GLU A 116 -11.85 -6.55 2.01
CA GLU A 116 -11.15 -7.82 2.20
C GLU A 116 -11.80 -8.91 1.34
N ARG A 117 -10.96 -9.54 0.53
CA ARG A 117 -11.32 -10.67 -0.32
C ARG A 117 -11.49 -11.92 0.53
N LYS A 118 -12.58 -12.65 0.30
CA LYS A 118 -13.01 -13.78 1.14
C LYS A 118 -12.54 -15.14 0.61
N GLU A 119 -12.16 -15.17 -0.66
CA GLU A 119 -11.61 -16.33 -1.33
C GLU A 119 -10.22 -16.73 -0.76
N ASP A 120 -9.82 -17.98 -0.97
CA ASP A 120 -8.52 -18.48 -0.53
C ASP A 120 -7.40 -17.94 -1.43
N PHE A 121 -6.93 -16.74 -1.10
CA PHE A 121 -5.94 -15.99 -1.86
C PHE A 121 -4.56 -16.66 -1.83
N MET A 122 -3.98 -16.88 -3.01
CA MET A 122 -2.75 -17.69 -3.15
C MET A 122 -1.44 -16.92 -2.87
N GLY A 123 -1.49 -15.59 -2.73
CA GLY A 123 -0.34 -14.81 -2.22
C GLY A 123 0.33 -13.85 -3.20
N ASP A 124 -0.27 -13.59 -4.36
CA ASP A 124 0.20 -12.53 -5.25
C ASP A 124 -0.95 -11.86 -6.03
N ILE A 125 -0.79 -10.57 -6.30
CA ILE A 125 -1.70 -9.74 -7.06
C ILE A 125 -0.91 -8.92 -8.08
N GLY A 126 -1.41 -8.84 -9.31
CA GLY A 126 -0.85 -8.04 -10.38
C GLY A 126 -1.74 -6.83 -10.72
N LEU A 127 -1.10 -5.76 -11.17
CA LEU A 127 -1.74 -4.67 -11.89
C LEU A 127 -1.44 -4.87 -13.38
N VAL A 128 -2.47 -5.20 -14.17
CA VAL A 128 -2.34 -5.58 -15.58
C VAL A 128 -3.09 -4.59 -16.46
N LYS A 129 -2.55 -4.29 -17.63
CA LYS A 129 -3.24 -3.52 -18.68
C LYS A 129 -3.58 -4.42 -19.85
N GLU A 130 -4.85 -4.46 -20.24
CA GLU A 130 -5.40 -5.28 -21.32
C GLU A 130 -6.45 -4.44 -22.05
N ASP A 131 -6.34 -4.31 -23.38
CA ASP A 131 -7.25 -3.53 -24.23
C ASP A 131 -7.50 -2.08 -23.76
N GLY A 132 -6.45 -1.44 -23.24
CA GLY A 132 -6.52 -0.07 -22.72
C GLY A 132 -7.21 0.07 -21.36
N GLN A 133 -7.66 -1.04 -20.77
CA GLN A 133 -8.25 -1.12 -19.45
C GLN A 133 -7.21 -1.63 -18.43
N GLU A 134 -7.31 -1.16 -17.19
CA GLU A 134 -6.42 -1.56 -16.10
C GLU A 134 -7.18 -2.47 -15.14
N TYR A 135 -6.55 -3.55 -14.69
CA TYR A 135 -7.13 -4.55 -13.82
C TYR A 135 -6.22 -4.86 -12.65
N PHE A 136 -6.81 -5.06 -11.47
CA PHE A 136 -6.18 -5.93 -10.48
C PHE A 136 -6.50 -7.38 -10.80
N SER A 137 -5.50 -8.25 -10.72
CA SER A 137 -5.69 -9.68 -10.98
C SER A 137 -4.93 -10.54 -9.99
N TRP A 138 -5.57 -11.60 -9.48
CA TRP A 138 -4.98 -12.48 -8.47
C TRP A 138 -5.50 -13.90 -8.61
N PHE A 139 -4.73 -14.84 -8.07
CA PHE A 139 -5.14 -16.24 -7.97
C PHE A 139 -5.82 -16.54 -6.64
N SER A 140 -6.88 -17.33 -6.70
CA SER A 140 -7.51 -17.95 -5.54
C SER A 140 -7.73 -19.44 -5.76
N MET A 141 -7.95 -20.17 -4.67
CA MET A 141 -8.23 -21.60 -4.69
C MET A 141 -9.63 -21.89 -4.13
N GLU A 142 -10.35 -22.80 -4.77
CA GLU A 142 -11.57 -23.39 -4.21
C GLU A 142 -11.51 -24.90 -4.41
N ALA A 143 -11.54 -25.65 -3.31
CA ALA A 143 -11.30 -27.10 -3.28
C ALA A 143 -9.96 -27.52 -3.93
N ARG A 144 -9.95 -27.73 -5.26
CA ARG A 144 -8.77 -28.12 -6.05
C ARG A 144 -8.65 -27.33 -7.36
N THR A 145 -9.47 -26.30 -7.53
CA THR A 145 -9.50 -25.46 -8.73
C THR A 145 -8.83 -24.13 -8.42
N VAL A 146 -7.93 -23.72 -9.32
CA VAL A 146 -7.30 -22.40 -9.29
C VAL A 146 -8.13 -21.46 -10.16
N TYR A 147 -8.49 -20.30 -9.61
CA TYR A 147 -9.23 -19.26 -10.30
C TYR A 147 -8.34 -18.04 -10.54
N LEU A 148 -8.39 -17.50 -11.75
CA LEU A 148 -7.86 -16.18 -12.06
C LEU A 148 -8.96 -15.15 -11.89
N ASN A 149 -8.86 -14.35 -10.83
CA ASN A 149 -9.76 -13.24 -10.58
C ASN A 149 -9.27 -11.99 -11.30
N LYS A 150 -10.19 -11.17 -11.79
CA LYS A 150 -9.90 -9.86 -12.38
C LYS A 150 -10.91 -8.84 -11.85
N LEU A 151 -10.43 -7.67 -11.45
CA LEU A 151 -11.24 -6.51 -11.10
C LEU A 151 -10.86 -5.36 -12.02
N LEU A 152 -11.79 -4.91 -12.86
CA LEU A 152 -11.63 -3.72 -13.69
C LEU A 152 -11.50 -2.49 -12.81
N LEU A 153 -10.54 -1.62 -13.12
CA LEU A 153 -10.28 -0.38 -12.38
C LEU A 153 -10.91 0.82 -13.11
N GLU A 154 -11.73 1.57 -12.38
CA GLU A 154 -12.36 2.82 -12.84
C GLU A 154 -11.61 4.07 -12.39
#